data_AF-A0AB39XSZ9-F1
#
_entry.id   AF-A0AB39XSZ9-F1
#
_cell.length_a   1.000
_cell.length_b   1.000
_cell.length_c   1.000
_cell.angle_alpha   90.00
_cell.angle_beta   90.00
_cell.angle_gamma   90.00
#
_symmetry.space_group_name_H-M   'P 1'
#
loop_
_entity.id
_entity.type
_entity.pdbx_description
1 polymer ?
#
loop_
_entity_poly.entity_id
_entity_poly.type
_entity_poly.pdbx_seq_one_letter_code
_entity_poly.pdbx_strand_id
1 'polypeptide(L)' 'MLIDTQIADQMQEAIDATFRSLPDIYKTEEVKLEMARVVAFSTRPYQTAARQAVVRMFATLDRAVRNRRKLANLRN' A
#
# COMPACT_ATOMS: atom_id res chain seq x y z
N MET A 1 28.07 -9.53 -5.83
CA MET A 1 26.81 -8.77 -5.79
C MET A 1 26.66 -8.16 -4.41
N LEU A 2 27.01 -6.88 -4.25
CA LEU A 2 26.93 -6.13 -2.98
C LEU A 2 26.02 -4.90 -3.11
N ILE A 3 25.54 -4.61 -4.32
CA ILE A 3 24.77 -3.41 -4.67
C ILE A 3 23.25 -3.64 -4.43
N ASP A 4 22.77 -4.88 -4.55
CA ASP A 4 21.34 -5.20 -4.42
C ASP A 4 20.83 -5.19 -2.97
N THR A 5 21.69 -5.43 -1.98
CA THR A 5 21.28 -5.49 -0.57
C THR A 5 20.94 -4.11 -0.01
N GLN A 6 21.71 -3.07 -0.35
CA GLN A 6 21.45 -1.72 0.13
C GLN A 6 20.13 -1.16 -0.42
N ILE A 7 19.78 -1.51 -1.65
CA ILE A 7 18.50 -1.16 -2.26
C ILE A 7 17.35 -1.89 -1.57
N ALA A 8 17.51 -3.20 -1.33
CA ALA A 8 16.52 -3.99 -0.61
C ALA A 8 16.27 -3.45 0.81
N ASP A 9 17.32 -3.04 1.52
CA ASP A 9 17.22 -2.45 2.86
C ASP A 9 16.45 -1.12 2.82
N GLN A 10 16.75 -0.24 1.87
CA GLN A 10 16.03 1.03 1.70
C GLN A 10 14.54 0.83 1.35
N MET A 11 14.24 -0.19 0.55
CA MET A 11 12.86 -0.55 0.22
C MET A 11 12.12 -1.04 1.46
N GLN A 12 12.74 -1.94 2.24
CA GLN A 12 12.16 -2.50 3.45
C GLN A 12 11.93 -1.41 4.51
N GLU A 13 12.91 -0.52 4.71
CA GLU A 13 12.79 0.61 5.63
C GLU A 13 11.64 1.55 5.23
N ALA A 14 11.51 1.86 3.94
CA ALA A 14 10.41 2.68 3.44
C ALA A 14 9.03 2.06 3.67
N ILE A 15 8.91 0.75 3.46
CA ILE A 15 7.67 -0.01 3.71
C ILE A 15 7.36 0.02 5.21
N ASP A 16 8.32 -0.33 6.07
CA ASP A 16 8.12 -0.40 7.52
C ASP A 16 7.81 0.96 8.13
N ALA A 17 8.53 2.02 7.73
CA ALA A 17 8.26 3.38 8.20
C ALA A 17 6.84 3.83 7.84
N THR A 18 6.41 3.56 6.60
CA THR A 18 5.07 3.93 6.13
C THR A 18 4.01 3.07 6.83
N PHE A 19 4.23 1.77 6.97
CA PHE A 19 3.30 0.84 7.62
C PHE A 19 3.09 1.17 9.10
N ARG A 20 4.16 1.53 9.83
CA ARG A 20 4.07 1.99 11.23
C ARG A 20 3.21 3.25 11.39
N SER A 21 3.18 4.11 10.37
CA SER A 21 2.39 5.35 10.38
C SER A 21 0.90 5.15 10.10
N LEU A 22 0.49 3.93 9.69
CA LEU A 22 -0.91 3.61 9.44
C LEU A 22 -1.71 3.48 10.74
N PRO A 23 -3.03 3.78 10.71
CA PRO A 23 -3.94 3.37 11.78
C PRO A 23 -3.97 1.85 11.93
N ASP A 24 -4.18 1.35 13.16
CA ASP A 24 -4.07 -0.08 13.47
C ASP A 24 -5.02 -0.97 12.67
N ILE A 25 -6.21 -0.47 12.32
CA ILE A 25 -7.19 -1.19 11.48
C ILE A 25 -6.66 -1.55 10.09
N TYR A 26 -5.59 -0.89 9.64
CA TYR A 26 -4.96 -1.11 8.33
C TYR A 26 -3.58 -1.77 8.44
N LYS A 27 -3.12 -2.11 9.65
CA LYS A 27 -1.86 -2.84 9.85
C LYS A 27 -2.06 -4.34 9.64
N THR A 28 -2.42 -4.73 8.41
CA THR A 28 -2.56 -6.13 8.04
C THR A 28 -1.42 -6.57 7.12
N GLU A 29 -1.15 -7.88 7.08
CA GLU A 29 -0.12 -8.44 6.20
C GLU A 29 -0.43 -8.18 4.72
N GLU A 30 -1.71 -8.17 4.32
CA GLU A 30 -2.11 -7.87 2.95
C GLU A 30 -1.71 -6.44 2.54
N VAL A 31 -1.89 -5.47 3.45
CA VAL A 31 -1.49 -4.07 3.22
C VAL A 31 0.03 -3.98 3.07
N LYS A 32 0.78 -4.67 3.93
CA LYS A 32 2.23 -4.69 3.89
C LYS A 32 2.77 -5.31 2.60
N LEU A 33 2.18 -6.42 2.15
CA LEU A 33 2.53 -7.10 0.90
C LEU A 33 2.22 -6.25 -0.33
N GLU A 34 1.07 -5.57 -0.35
CA GLU A 34 0.69 -4.70 -1.46
C GLU A 34 1.62 -3.48 -1.57
N MET A 35 2.00 -2.90 -0.42
CA MET A 35 3.02 -1.84 -0.39
C MET A 35 4.36 -2.34 -0.95
N ALA A 36 4.80 -3.54 -0.54
CA ALA A 36 6.04 -4.13 -1.03
C ALA A 36 6.05 -4.32 -2.55
N ARG A 37 4.95 -4.82 -3.12
CA ARG A 37 4.79 -4.96 -4.58
C ARG A 37 4.95 -3.63 -5.29
N VAL A 38 4.24 -2.59 -4.86
CA VAL A 38 4.30 -1.27 -5.51
C VAL A 38 5.70 -0.65 -5.40
N VAL A 39 6.35 -0.79 -4.26
CA VAL A 39 7.71 -0.28 -4.03
C VAL A 39 8.73 -0.99 -4.92
N ALA A 40 8.63 -2.32 -5.06
CA ALA A 40 9.52 -3.13 -5.89
C ALA A 40 9.47 -2.79 -7.39
N PHE A 41 8.31 -2.34 -7.88
CA PHE A 41 8.15 -1.93 -9.28
C PHE A 41 8.32 -0.42 -9.50
N SER A 42 8.69 0.35 -8.48
CA SER A 42 8.76 1.81 -8.59
C SER A 42 10.08 2.31 -9.17
N THR A 43 9.99 3.24 -10.12
CA THR A 43 11.12 4.07 -10.55
C THR A 43 11.31 5.33 -9.69
N ARG A 44 10.44 5.54 -8.70
CA ARG A 44 10.48 6.66 -7.75
C ARG A 44 11.22 6.25 -6.47
N PRO A 45 11.62 7.22 -5.62
CA PRO A 45 12.10 6.91 -4.28
C PRO A 45 11.11 6.03 -3.50
N TYR A 46 11.60 4.97 -2.85
CA TYR A 46 10.80 3.93 -2.22
C TYR A 46 9.81 4.46 -1.19
N GLN A 47 10.17 5.51 -0.42
CA GLN A 47 9.26 6.17 0.52
C GLN A 47 8.04 6.80 -0.17
N THR A 48 8.25 7.46 -1.30
CA THR A 48 7.16 8.06 -2.08
C THR A 48 6.26 6.98 -2.67
N ALA A 49 6.86 5.89 -3.17
CA ALA A 49 6.12 4.75 -3.70
C ALA A 49 5.25 4.07 -2.63
N ALA A 50 5.80 3.83 -1.44
CA ALA A 50 5.08 3.22 -0.31
C ALA A 50 3.88 4.08 0.13
N ARG A 51 4.06 5.41 0.24
CA ARG A 51 2.96 6.34 0.55
C ARG A 51 1.87 6.34 -0.52
N GLN A 52 2.25 6.32 -1.80
CA GLN A 52 1.28 6.27 -2.89
C GLN A 52 0.50 4.95 -2.92
N ALA A 53 1.12 3.82 -2.55
CA ALA A 53 0.45 2.54 -2.43
C ALA A 53 -0.70 2.61 -1.40
N VAL A 54 -0.42 3.18 -0.22
CA VAL A 54 -1.42 3.39 0.85
C VAL A 54 -2.59 4.25 0.37
N VAL A 55 -2.32 5.40 -0.26
CA VAL A 55 -3.38 6.30 -0.77
C VAL A 55 -4.25 5.57 -1.81
N ARG A 56 -3.64 4.80 -2.71
CA ARG A 56 -4.38 4.00 -3.71
C ARG A 56 -5.21 2.89 -3.07
N MET A 57 -4.71 2.25 -2.02
CA MET A 57 -5.47 1.26 -1.26
C MET A 57 -6.71 1.88 -0.61
N PHE A 58 -6.59 3.02 0.06
CA PHE A 58 -7.74 3.73 0.63
C PHE A 58 -8.76 4.13 -0.44
N ALA A 59 -8.30 4.72 -1.55
CA ALA A 59 -9.19 5.08 -2.65
C ALA A 59 -9.92 3.85 -3.24
N THR A 60 -9.24 2.70 -3.30
CA THR A 60 -9.82 1.43 -3.76
C THR A 60 -10.87 0.90 -2.80
N LEU A 61 -10.57 0.88 -1.50
CA LEU A 61 -11.52 0.48 -0.46
C LEU A 61 -12.77 1.38 -0.46
N ASP A 62 -12.59 2.69 -0.52
CA ASP A 62 -13.69 3.65 -0.60
C ASP A 62 -14.55 3.44 -1.85
N ARG A 63 -13.92 3.11 -2.99
CA ARG A 63 -14.64 2.79 -4.23
C ARG A 63 -15.41 1.48 -4.09
N ALA A 64 -14.81 0.45 -3.49
CA ALA A 64 -15.46 -0.84 -3.26
C ALA A 64 -16.69 -0.70 -2.33
N VAL A 65 -16.56 0.04 -1.23
CA VAL A 65 -17.67 0.33 -0.31
C VAL A 65 -18.78 1.11 -1.00
N ARG A 66 -18.44 2.16 -1.77
CA ARG A 66 -19.42 2.92 -2.55
C ARG A 66 -20.14 2.05 -3.58
N ASN A 67 -19.41 1.18 -4.28
CA ASN A 67 -20.00 0.25 -5.25
C ASN A 67 -20.93 -0.76 -4.57
N ARG A 68 -20.57 -1.28 -3.39
CA ARG A 68 -21.41 -2.19 -2.62
C ARG A 68 -22.73 -1.54 -2.20
N ARG A 69 -22.70 -0.28 -1.74
CA ARG A 69 -23.91 0.50 -1.41
C ARG A 69 -24.79 0.72 -2.63
N LYS A 70 -24.19 1.07 -3.78
CA LYS A 70 -24.93 1.22 -5.05
C LYS A 70 -25.62 -0.09 -5.46
N LEU A 71 -24.92 -1.23 -5.38
CA LEU A 71 -25.48 -2.53 -5.70
C LEU A 71 -26.61 -2.95 -4.73
N ALA A 72 -26.49 -2.63 -3.44
CA ALA A 72 -27.55 -2.89 -2.47
C ALA A 72 -28.82 -2.07 -2.79
N ASN A 73 -28.65 -0.80 -3.17
CA ASN A 73 -29.76 0.08 -3.53
C ASN A 73 -30.42 -0.26 -4.88
N LEU A 74 -29.72 -0.95 -5.78
CA LEU A 74 -30.26 -1.42 -7.06
C LEU A 74 -31.05 -2.74 -6.95
N ARG A 75 -30.94 -3.45 -5.82
CA ARG A 75 -31.67 -4.70 -5.56
C ARG A 75 -32.98 -4.48 -4.78
N ASN A 76 -33.25 -3.24 -4.38
CA ASN A 76 -34.54 -2.76 -3.86
C ASN A 76 -35.30 -2.03 -4.96
#